data_AF-A0A8J3WC91-F1
#
_entry.id   AF-A0A8J3WC91-F1
#
_cell.length_a   1.000
_cell.length_b   1.000
_cell.length_c   1.000
_cell.angle_alpha   90.00
_cell.angle_beta   90.00
_cell.angle_gamma   90.00
#
_symmetry.space_group_name_H-M   'P 1'
#
loop_
_entity.id
_entity.type
_entity.pdbx_description
1 polymer ?
#
loop_
_entity_poly.entity_id
_entity_poly.type
_entity_poly.pdbx_seq_one_letter_code
_entity_poly.pdbx_strand_id
1 'polypeptide(L)'
;MKKRTGKIVGSLAVCMAVLVAMLGFATPAGATESGCNGWACVKVYGDSTWVSTVEARTNGPLVVLSFYGHFRIWGPGFAFNTPDQNNSWSILHQRAINRHLPNGSKVCSEAYQKNSNGTYTRRGLPCVTIVR
;
A
#
# COMPACT_ATOMS: atom_id res chain seq x y z
N MET A 1 61.94 38.81 -8.38
CA MET A 1 60.81 39.63 -7.87
C MET A 1 59.98 40.10 -9.06
N LYS A 2 58.73 39.63 -9.21
CA LYS A 2 57.86 39.98 -10.34
C LYS A 2 56.43 40.19 -9.82
N LYS A 3 56.00 41.45 -9.76
CA LYS A 3 54.65 41.88 -9.42
C LYS A 3 53.71 41.61 -10.60
N ARG A 4 52.57 40.95 -10.38
CA ARG A 4 51.36 41.16 -11.19
C ARG A 4 50.12 41.08 -10.31
N THR A 5 49.59 42.26 -10.04
CA THR A 5 48.28 42.57 -9.48
C THR A 5 47.20 42.22 -10.50
N GLY A 6 46.21 41.43 -10.11
CA GLY A 6 44.98 41.20 -10.88
C GLY A 6 43.77 41.33 -9.96
N LYS A 7 43.03 42.44 -10.07
CA LYS A 7 41.67 42.57 -9.57
C LYS A 7 40.75 42.38 -10.76
N ILE A 8 39.85 41.39 -10.73
CA ILE A 8 38.61 41.42 -11.53
C ILE A 8 37.48 40.90 -10.63
N VAL A 9 36.48 41.78 -10.53
CA VAL A 9 35.19 41.66 -9.86
C VAL A 9 34.31 40.69 -10.63
N GLY A 10 33.59 39.82 -9.92
CA GLY A 10 32.70 38.84 -10.56
C GLY A 10 31.70 38.22 -9.61
N SER A 11 30.58 38.92 -9.45
CA SER A 11 29.22 38.38 -9.28
C SER A 11 28.84 37.65 -7.99
N LEU A 12 27.89 38.27 -7.30
CA LEU A 12 26.97 37.67 -6.33
C LEU A 12 26.40 36.35 -6.88
N ALA A 13 26.71 35.24 -6.21
CA ALA A 13 25.90 34.04 -6.28
C ALA A 13 25.26 33.84 -4.90
N VAL A 14 23.95 34.05 -4.89
CA VAL A 14 23.03 33.99 -3.77
C VAL A 14 23.19 32.68 -2.99
N CYS A 15 23.28 32.80 -1.66
CA CYS A 15 23.08 31.71 -0.71
C CYS A 15 21.75 31.00 -0.97
N MET A 16 21.78 29.78 -1.49
CA MET A 16 20.71 28.82 -1.24
C MET A 16 21.23 27.79 -0.25
N ALA A 17 20.97 28.08 1.02
CA ALA A 17 20.81 27.03 2.02
C ALA A 17 19.49 26.30 1.70
N VAL A 18 19.55 25.03 1.36
CA VAL A 18 18.48 24.10 1.70
C VAL A 18 19.11 22.88 2.34
N LEU A 19 19.03 22.87 3.66
CA LEU A 19 19.27 21.75 4.53
C LEU A 19 18.23 20.67 4.19
N VAL A 20 18.59 19.64 3.44
CA VAL A 20 17.73 18.46 3.32
C VAL A 20 18.27 17.40 4.28
N ALA A 21 17.94 17.57 5.55
CA ALA A 21 18.02 16.51 6.54
C ALA A 21 16.93 15.47 6.22
N MET A 22 17.24 14.47 5.39
CA MET A 22 16.43 13.24 5.32
C MET A 22 16.94 12.25 6.36
N LEU A 23 16.74 12.56 7.65
CA LEU A 23 16.75 11.54 8.70
C LEU A 23 15.29 11.25 9.06
N GLY A 24 14.76 10.12 8.57
CA GLY A 24 13.41 9.71 8.95
C GLY A 24 12.71 8.66 8.08
N PHE A 25 13.38 7.60 7.62
CA PHE A 25 12.67 6.33 7.39
C PHE A 25 12.88 5.44 8.61
N ALA A 26 12.22 5.79 9.71
CA ALA A 26 12.06 4.88 10.83
C ALA A 26 10.57 4.72 11.10
N THR A 27 9.94 3.77 10.41
CA THR A 27 8.86 2.99 11.02
C THR A 27 9.00 1.52 10.65
N PRO A 28 10.00 0.76 11.17
CA PRO A 28 9.75 -0.65 11.41
C PRO A 28 8.98 -0.74 12.73
N ALA A 29 7.67 -0.51 12.64
CA ALA A 29 6.72 -0.80 13.69
C ALA A 29 5.55 -1.56 13.05
N GLY A 30 5.89 -2.72 12.50
CA GLY A 30 5.13 -3.94 12.68
C GLY A 30 3.62 -4.00 12.43
N ALA A 31 3.27 -4.81 11.43
CA ALA A 31 1.98 -5.43 11.09
C ALA A 31 0.67 -4.61 11.07
N THR A 32 0.74 -3.27 11.09
CA THR A 32 -0.32 -2.46 10.46
C THR A 32 0.16 -1.86 9.14
N GLU A 33 -0.22 -2.51 8.04
CA GLU A 33 0.16 -2.11 6.68
C GLU A 33 -1.09 -1.95 5.82
N SER A 34 -1.12 -0.96 4.92
CA SER A 34 -2.25 -0.81 4.01
C SER A 34 -1.82 -0.33 2.64
N GLY A 35 -2.54 -0.78 1.61
CA GLY A 35 -2.27 -0.40 0.23
C GLY A 35 -3.51 -0.51 -0.62
N CYS A 36 -3.63 0.37 -1.61
CA CYS A 36 -4.73 0.37 -2.57
C CYS A 36 -4.17 0.35 -3.99
N ASN A 37 -4.83 -0.40 -4.87
CA ASN A 37 -4.52 -0.44 -6.29
C ASN A 37 -5.81 -0.69 -7.08
N GLY A 38 -6.12 0.20 -8.02
CA GLY A 38 -7.38 0.17 -8.73
C GLY A 38 -8.57 0.26 -7.77
N TRP A 39 -9.49 -0.70 -7.85
CA TRP A 39 -10.72 -0.71 -7.05
C TRP A 39 -10.59 -1.42 -5.71
N ALA A 40 -9.43 -2.00 -5.41
CA ALA A 40 -9.22 -2.79 -4.20
C ALA A 40 -8.23 -2.10 -3.25
N CYS A 41 -8.49 -2.24 -1.96
CA CYS A 41 -7.57 -1.95 -0.87
C CYS A 41 -7.38 -3.20 -0.02
N VAL A 42 -6.16 -3.41 0.46
CA VAL A 42 -5.83 -4.37 1.51
C VAL A 42 -5.34 -3.60 2.73
N LYS A 43 -5.76 -4.03 3.91
CA LYS A 43 -5.21 -3.59 5.18
C LYS A 43 -4.93 -4.79 6.05
N VAL A 44 -3.73 -4.83 6.61
CA VAL A 44 -3.29 -5.85 7.54
C VAL A 44 -3.22 -5.20 8.91
N TYR A 45 -3.68 -5.90 9.94
CA TYR A 45 -3.61 -5.51 11.33
C TYR A 45 -2.75 -6.53 12.10
N GLY A 46 -2.00 -6.04 13.08
CA GLY A 46 -1.10 -6.85 13.90
C GLY A 46 0.09 -6.05 14.43
N ASP A 47 1.10 -6.77 14.93
CA ASP A 47 2.36 -6.21 15.43
C ASP A 47 3.60 -7.01 14.93
N SER A 48 4.66 -6.32 14.55
CA SER A 48 5.85 -6.85 13.88
C SER A 48 5.51 -7.82 12.72
N THR A 49 5.78 -9.12 12.90
CA THR A 49 5.46 -10.19 11.96
C THR A 49 4.14 -10.91 12.27
N TRP A 50 3.53 -10.62 13.42
CA TRP A 50 2.25 -11.18 13.82
C TRP A 50 1.13 -10.48 13.06
N VAL A 51 0.35 -11.24 12.29
CA VAL A 51 -0.85 -10.76 11.61
C VAL A 51 -2.08 -11.27 12.36
N SER A 52 -2.85 -10.34 12.95
CA SER A 52 -4.12 -10.66 13.61
C SER A 52 -5.25 -10.76 12.59
N THR A 53 -5.41 -9.74 11.74
CA THR A 53 -6.54 -9.62 10.81
C THR A 53 -6.07 -9.08 9.47
N VAL A 54 -6.67 -9.59 8.39
CA VAL A 54 -6.56 -9.00 7.05
C VAL A 54 -7.93 -8.52 6.63
N GLU A 55 -7.98 -7.29 6.13
CA GLU A 55 -9.16 -6.61 5.61
C GLU A 55 -8.98 -6.35 4.11
N ALA A 56 -10.00 -6.65 3.33
CA ALA A 56 -10.15 -6.13 1.98
C ALA A 56 -11.39 -5.25 1.88
N ARG A 57 -11.30 -4.22 1.04
CA ARG A 57 -12.43 -3.34 0.74
C ARG A 57 -12.23 -2.67 -0.60
N THR A 58 -13.26 -1.97 -1.06
CA THR A 58 -13.15 -1.12 -2.24
C THR A 58 -12.35 0.15 -1.94
N ASN A 59 -11.73 0.73 -2.97
CA ASN A 59 -10.90 1.92 -2.85
C ASN A 59 -11.73 3.22 -2.89
N GLY A 60 -11.90 3.88 -1.74
CA GLY A 60 -12.38 5.26 -1.59
C GLY A 60 -13.87 5.45 -1.28
N PRO A 61 -14.26 6.54 -0.59
CA PRO A 61 -15.64 6.85 -0.17
C PRO A 61 -16.56 7.35 -1.29
N LEU A 62 -16.07 7.36 -2.53
CA LEU A 62 -16.87 7.77 -3.68
C LEU A 62 -17.87 6.65 -3.98
N VAL A 63 -19.14 6.94 -3.67
CA VAL A 63 -20.35 6.11 -3.88
C VAL A 63 -20.44 5.43 -5.25
N VAL A 64 -19.63 5.86 -6.22
CA VAL A 64 -19.52 5.32 -7.58
C VAL A 64 -18.66 4.06 -7.73
N LEU A 65 -17.80 3.70 -6.76
CA LEU A 65 -17.00 2.48 -6.83
C LEU A 65 -17.73 1.32 -6.13
N SER A 66 -18.86 0.93 -6.70
CA SER A 66 -19.53 -0.33 -6.38
C SER A 66 -19.40 -1.33 -7.51
N PHE A 67 -19.32 -2.62 -7.17
CA PHE A 67 -19.27 -3.68 -8.17
C PHE A 67 -19.85 -4.98 -7.62
N TYR A 68 -20.53 -5.74 -8.48
CA TYR A 68 -20.93 -7.10 -8.17
C TYR A 68 -19.78 -8.07 -8.45
N GLY A 69 -19.38 -8.86 -7.46
CA GLY A 69 -18.28 -9.81 -7.55
C GLY A 69 -17.66 -10.11 -6.20
N HIS A 70 -16.40 -10.50 -6.17
CA HIS A 70 -15.74 -10.92 -4.93
C HIS A 70 -14.31 -10.38 -4.80
N PHE A 71 -13.77 -10.50 -3.60
CA PHE A 71 -12.36 -10.33 -3.32
C PHE A 71 -11.69 -11.69 -3.14
N ARG A 72 -10.47 -11.83 -3.67
CA ARG A 72 -9.55 -12.90 -3.32
C ARG A 72 -8.46 -12.33 -2.43
N ILE A 73 -8.26 -12.90 -1.26
CA ILE A 73 -7.26 -12.45 -0.28
C ILE A 73 -6.30 -13.60 -0.01
N TRP A 74 -5.00 -13.34 -0.06
CA TRP A 74 -4.01 -14.40 0.06
C TRP A 74 -2.67 -13.91 0.60
N GLY A 75 -1.94 -14.83 1.20
CA GLY A 75 -0.58 -14.65 1.73
C GLY A 75 0.00 -16.01 2.16
N PRO A 76 1.19 -16.03 2.77
CA PRO A 76 1.81 -17.28 3.21
C PRO A 76 0.92 -18.04 4.21
N GLY A 77 0.52 -19.26 3.83
CA GLY A 77 -0.27 -20.13 4.68
C GLY A 77 -1.76 -19.76 4.81
N PHE A 78 -2.28 -18.84 3.99
CA PHE A 78 -3.72 -18.60 3.88
C PHE A 78 -4.13 -18.09 2.49
N ALA A 79 -5.31 -18.50 2.04
CA ALA A 79 -5.95 -17.95 0.86
C ALA A 79 -7.46 -18.13 0.98
N PHE A 80 -8.22 -17.12 0.61
CA PHE A 80 -9.68 -17.18 0.63
C PHE A 80 -10.33 -16.23 -0.35
N ASN A 81 -11.51 -16.61 -0.80
CA ASN A 81 -12.38 -15.77 -1.61
C ASN A 81 -13.60 -15.37 -0.77
N THR A 82 -14.04 -14.14 -0.93
CA THR A 82 -15.37 -13.73 -0.46
C THR A 82 -16.42 -14.31 -1.42
N PRO A 83 -17.68 -14.44 -1.00
CA PRO A 83 -18.76 -14.71 -1.95
C PRO A 83 -18.91 -13.54 -2.94
N ASP A 84 -19.52 -13.84 -4.09
CA ASP A 84 -20.00 -12.78 -5.00
C ASP A 84 -21.10 -11.98 -4.32
N GLN A 85 -20.92 -10.68 -4.22
CA GLN A 85 -21.89 -9.76 -3.65
C GLN A 85 -21.71 -8.36 -4.23
N ASN A 86 -22.66 -7.47 -3.97
CA ASN A 86 -22.49 -6.08 -4.30
C ASN A 86 -21.51 -5.46 -3.31
N ASN A 87 -20.28 -5.20 -3.75
CA ASN A 87 -19.25 -4.57 -2.94
C ASN A 87 -19.31 -3.06 -3.11
N SER A 88 -19.07 -2.35 -2.02
CA SER A 88 -19.00 -0.88 -1.97
C SER A 88 -18.01 -0.47 -0.90
N TRP A 89 -17.80 0.84 -0.71
CA TRP A 89 -16.87 1.37 0.29
C TRP A 89 -17.23 0.96 1.73
N SER A 90 -18.51 0.83 2.03
CA SER A 90 -19.00 0.49 3.37
C SER A 90 -18.89 -1.00 3.70
N ILE A 91 -18.53 -1.85 2.73
CA ILE A 91 -18.44 -3.29 2.93
C ILE A 91 -16.99 -3.68 3.15
N LEU A 92 -16.72 -4.15 4.37
CA LEU A 92 -15.40 -4.61 4.80
C LEU A 92 -15.38 -6.14 4.85
N HIS A 93 -14.37 -6.73 4.25
CA HIS A 93 -14.13 -8.17 4.28
C HIS A 93 -12.94 -8.45 5.18
N GLN A 94 -13.23 -8.80 6.43
CA GLN A 94 -12.19 -9.08 7.41
C GLN A 94 -12.09 -10.58 7.67
N ARG A 95 -10.85 -11.05 7.83
CA ARG A 95 -10.59 -12.40 8.32
C ARG A 95 -9.46 -12.39 9.32
N ALA A 96 -9.73 -13.03 10.45
CA ALA A 96 -8.70 -13.32 11.44
C ALA A 96 -7.72 -14.35 10.88
N ILE A 97 -6.44 -14.02 10.94
CA ILE A 97 -5.31 -14.85 10.52
C ILE A 97 -4.55 -15.39 11.74
N ASN A 98 -4.40 -14.56 12.79
CA ASN A 98 -3.83 -14.88 14.10
C ASN A 98 -2.57 -15.74 14.04
N ARG A 99 -1.56 -15.29 13.28
CA ARG A 99 -0.28 -15.99 13.20
C ARG A 99 0.88 -15.10 12.78
N HIS A 100 2.10 -15.54 13.05
CA HIS A 100 3.30 -14.95 12.46
C HIS A 100 3.42 -15.31 10.98
N LEU A 101 3.69 -14.30 10.15
CA LEU A 101 4.14 -14.48 8.77
C LEU A 101 5.65 -14.26 8.70
N PRO A 102 6.39 -14.98 7.83
CA PRO A 102 7.81 -14.72 7.62
C PRO A 102 8.09 -13.24 7.30
N ASN A 103 9.22 -12.71 7.75
CA ASN A 103 9.65 -11.36 7.39
C ASN A 103 9.78 -11.23 5.86
N GLY A 104 9.25 -10.14 5.29
CA GLY A 104 9.18 -9.94 3.83
C GLY A 104 7.99 -10.62 3.15
N SER A 105 7.07 -11.24 3.90
CA SER A 105 5.87 -11.87 3.34
C SER A 105 4.97 -10.85 2.65
N LYS A 106 4.37 -11.24 1.52
CA LYS A 106 3.34 -10.43 0.85
C LYS A 106 1.94 -10.89 1.21
N VAL A 107 1.09 -9.93 1.57
CA VAL A 107 -0.35 -10.13 1.74
C VAL A 107 -1.06 -9.30 0.69
N CYS A 108 -1.89 -9.95 -0.12
CA CYS A 108 -2.55 -9.33 -1.26
C CYS A 108 -4.07 -9.45 -1.16
N SER A 109 -4.75 -8.48 -1.76
CA SER A 109 -6.17 -8.54 -2.04
C SER A 109 -6.39 -8.27 -3.52
N GLU A 110 -7.27 -9.02 -4.17
CA GLU A 110 -7.65 -8.84 -5.57
C GLU A 110 -9.15 -8.66 -5.67
N ALA A 111 -9.60 -7.63 -6.38
CA ALA A 111 -11.02 -7.47 -6.70
C ALA A 111 -11.33 -8.08 -8.07
N TYR A 112 -12.37 -8.91 -8.12
CA TYR A 112 -12.91 -9.50 -9.35
C TYR A 112 -14.35 -9.05 -9.53
N GLN A 113 -14.59 -8.23 -10.56
CA GLN A 113 -15.95 -7.87 -10.96
C GLN A 113 -16.51 -8.96 -11.86
N LYS A 114 -17.71 -9.44 -11.54
CA LYS A 114 -18.46 -10.35 -12.39
C LYS A 114 -19.18 -9.57 -13.48
N ASN A 115 -18.96 -9.98 -14.72
CA ASN A 115 -19.59 -9.42 -15.91
C ASN A 115 -20.94 -10.12 -16.16
N SER A 116 -21.80 -9.50 -16.98
CA SER A 116 -23.12 -10.06 -17.33
C SER A 116 -23.04 -11.44 -18.00
N ASN A 117 -21.95 -11.73 -18.70
CA ASN A 117 -21.68 -13.03 -19.32
C ASN A 117 -21.11 -14.08 -18.35
N GLY A 118 -21.05 -13.79 -17.04
CA GLY A 118 -20.53 -14.70 -16.01
C GLY A 118 -19.00 -14.75 -15.89
N THR A 119 -18.26 -14.05 -16.75
CA THR A 119 -16.79 -13.94 -16.64
C THR A 119 -16.37 -12.94 -15.56
N TYR A 120 -15.10 -12.96 -15.16
CA TYR A 120 -14.56 -12.01 -14.18
C TYR A 120 -13.50 -11.09 -14.77
N THR A 121 -13.62 -9.79 -14.45
CA THR A 121 -12.62 -8.78 -14.76
C THR A 121 -11.88 -8.40 -13.48
N ARG A 122 -10.54 -8.52 -13.45
CA ARG A 122 -9.75 -8.03 -12.32
C ARG A 122 -9.76 -6.50 -12.29
N ARG A 123 -10.11 -5.91 -11.15
CA ARG A 123 -10.26 -4.46 -10.97
C ARG A 123 -9.21 -3.84 -10.04
N GLY A 124 -8.44 -4.65 -9.33
CA GLY A 124 -7.37 -4.18 -8.46
C GLY A 124 -6.57 -5.34 -7.87
N LEU A 125 -5.30 -5.09 -7.55
CA LEU A 125 -4.40 -6.04 -6.88
C LEU A 125 -3.42 -5.28 -5.96
N PRO A 126 -3.87 -4.71 -4.84
CA PRO A 126 -2.97 -4.23 -3.81
C PRO A 126 -2.29 -5.39 -3.09
N CYS A 127 -1.00 -5.22 -2.82
CA CYS A 127 -0.23 -6.08 -1.93
C CYS A 127 0.55 -5.22 -0.95
N VAL A 128 0.65 -5.67 0.29
CA VAL A 128 1.53 -5.09 1.31
C VAL A 128 2.57 -6.11 1.75
N THR A 129 3.72 -5.62 2.19
CA THR A 129 4.82 -6.47 2.67
C THR A 129 4.88 -6.40 4.18
N ILE A 130 4.85 -7.55 4.84
CA ILE A 130 4.99 -7.64 6.29
C ILE A 130 6.47 -7.61 6.62
N VAL A 131 6.89 -6.58 7.34
CA VAL A 131 8.27 -6.40 7.78
C VAL A 131 8.32 -6.32 9.30
N ARG A 132 9.42 -6.84 9.86
CA ARG A 132 9.68 -6.89 11.30
C ARG A 132 9.86 -5.50 11.88
#